data_AF-A0A920UJ67-F1
#
_entry.id   AF-A0A920UJ67-F1
#
_cell.length_a   1.000
_cell.length_b   1.000
_cell.length_c   1.000
_cell.angle_alpha   90.00
_cell.angle_beta   90.00
_cell.angle_gamma   90.00
#
_symmetry.space_group_name_H-M   'P 1'
#
loop_
_entity.id
_entity.type
_entity.pdbx_description
1 polymer ?
#
loop_
_entity_poly.entity_id
_entity_poly.type
_entity_poly.pdbx_seq_one_letter_code
_entity_poly.pdbx_strand_id
1 'polypeptide(L)' 'MKVDHYLQSLFNLSGKIACVTGASTGIGRTKAHALAKAGASVVVTARREGISCPDCPIK' A
#
# COMPACT_ATOMS: atom_id res chain seq x y z
N MET A 1 23.47 -2.08 -14.97
CA MET A 1 22.50 -2.33 -13.88
C MET A 1 22.97 -1.64 -12.59
N LYS A 2 22.81 -0.31 -12.49
CA LYS A 2 23.08 0.46 -11.25
C LYS A 2 21.84 1.21 -10.75
N VAL A 3 20.87 1.45 -11.64
CA VAL A 3 19.67 2.25 -11.35
C VAL A 3 18.62 1.42 -10.61
N ASP A 4 18.39 0.16 -10.99
CA ASP A 4 17.35 -0.69 -10.38
C ASP A 4 17.55 -0.88 -8.86
N HIS A 5 18.80 -1.11 -8.44
CA HIS A 5 19.14 -1.28 -7.02
C HIS A 5 19.01 0.04 -6.23
N TYR A 6 19.30 1.19 -6.86
CA TYR A 6 19.14 2.50 -6.22
C TYR A 6 17.66 2.82 -5.98
N LEU A 7 16.80 2.57 -6.98
CA LEU A 7 15.36 2.77 -6.85
C LEU A 7 14.73 1.80 -5.84
N GLN A 8 15.14 0.53 -5.84
CA GLN A 8 14.72 -0.41 -4.80
C GLN A 8 15.09 0.07 -3.39
N SER A 9 16.30 0.62 -3.19
CA SER A 9 16.70 1.18 -1.91
C SER A 9 15.81 2.36 -1.48
N LEU A 10 15.55 3.30 -2.38
CA LEU A 10 14.75 4.51 -2.09
C LEU A 10 13.27 4.20 -1.80
N PHE A 11 12.70 3.21 -2.49
CA PHE A 11 11.27 2.89 -2.42
C PHE A 11 10.97 1.62 -1.64
N ASN A 12 11.95 1.01 -0.99
CA ASN A 12 11.72 -0.10 -0.07
C ASN A 12 11.03 0.41 1.20
N LEU A 13 9.84 -0.10 1.47
CA LEU A 13 9.05 0.22 2.65
C LEU A 13 8.94 -0.96 3.62
N SER A 14 9.78 -1.98 3.47
CA SER A 14 9.84 -3.14 4.37
C SER A 14 9.95 -2.70 5.84
N GLY A 15 9.06 -3.23 6.68
CA GLY A 15 9.00 -2.93 8.12
C GLY A 15 8.39 -1.57 8.46
N LYS A 16 7.89 -0.81 7.48
CA LYS A 16 7.13 0.43 7.71
C LYS A 16 5.63 0.15 7.73
N ILE A 17 4.90 0.96 8.48
CA ILE A 17 3.44 0.95 8.50
C ILE A 17 2.94 2.21 7.79
N ALA A 18 2.01 2.05 6.85
CA ALA A 18 1.38 3.15 6.12
C ALA A 18 -0.13 3.15 6.34
N CYS A 19 -0.73 4.33 6.54
CA CYS A 19 -2.18 4.49 6.64
C CYS A 19 -2.70 5.15 5.35
N VAL A 20 -3.68 4.53 4.70
CA VAL A 20 -4.30 5.03 3.47
C VAL A 20 -5.79 5.28 3.71
N THR A 21 -6.18 6.53 3.58
CA THR A 21 -7.58 6.97 3.65
C THR A 21 -8.23 6.93 2.26
N GLY A 22 -9.56 6.73 2.22
CA GLY A 22 -10.28 6.62 0.96
C GLY A 22 -9.89 5.40 0.13
N ALA A 23 -9.40 4.34 0.77
CA ALA A 23 -8.80 3.18 0.11
C ALA A 23 -9.80 2.22 -0.55
N SER A 24 -11.11 2.43 -0.42
CA SER A 24 -12.12 1.54 -1.01
C SER A 24 -12.00 1.42 -2.53
N THR A 25 -11.71 2.51 -3.24
CA THR A 25 -11.73 2.53 -4.72
C THR A 25 -10.72 3.53 -5.29
N GLY A 26 -10.53 3.48 -6.61
CA GLY A 26 -9.75 4.46 -7.36
C GLY A 26 -8.31 4.59 -6.87
N ILE A 27 -7.83 5.83 -6.75
CA ILE A 27 -6.44 6.13 -6.40
C ILE A 27 -6.07 5.60 -5.01
N GLY A 28 -6.98 5.68 -4.03
CA GLY A 28 -6.73 5.19 -2.68
C GLY A 28 -6.42 3.69 -2.67
N ARG A 29 -7.22 2.90 -3.42
CA ARG A 29 -6.97 1.46 -3.60
C ARG A 29 -5.61 1.21 -4.25
N THR A 30 -5.33 1.87 -5.38
CA THR A 30 -4.06 1.68 -6.10
C THR A 30 -2.85 2.03 -5.25
N LYS A 31 -2.93 3.12 -4.47
CA LYS A 31 -1.86 3.50 -3.54
C LYS A 31 -1.65 2.46 -2.45
N ALA A 32 -2.72 1.95 -1.85
CA ALA A 32 -2.62 0.90 -0.82
C ALA A 32 -1.90 -0.35 -1.37
N HIS A 33 -2.25 -0.79 -2.58
CA HIS A 33 -1.57 -1.92 -3.22
C HIS A 33 -0.10 -1.62 -3.54
N ALA A 34 0.22 -0.43 -4.07
CA ALA A 34 1.59 -0.07 -4.40
C ALA A 34 2.48 -0.04 -3.15
N LEU A 35 1.98 0.52 -2.04
CA LEU A 35 2.69 0.56 -0.76
C LEU A 35 2.90 -0.84 -0.19
N ALA A 36 1.90 -1.72 -0.28
CA ALA A 36 2.03 -3.12 0.14
C ALA A 36 3.07 -3.87 -0.71
N LYS A 37 3.08 -3.67 -2.03
CA LYS A 37 4.08 -4.26 -2.93
C LYS A 37 5.50 -3.76 -2.66
N ALA A 38 5.64 -2.54 -2.15
CA ALA A 38 6.90 -1.99 -1.69
C ALA A 38 7.36 -2.55 -0.32
N GLY A 39 6.56 -3.41 0.32
CA GLY A 39 6.89 -4.07 1.58
C GLY A 39 6.30 -3.43 2.84
N ALA A 40 5.47 -2.39 2.70
CA ALA A 40 4.81 -1.77 3.85
C ALA A 40 3.66 -2.63 4.38
N SER A 41 3.43 -2.60 5.68
CA SER A 41 2.15 -3.00 6.28
C SER A 41 1.16 -1.85 6.12
N VAL A 42 0.04 -2.06 5.42
CA VAL A 42 -0.85 -0.96 5.01
C VAL A 42 -2.21 -1.02 5.68
N VAL A 43 -2.48 -0.09 6.60
CA VAL A 43 -3.80 0.12 7.20
C VAL A 43 -4.67 0.93 6.26
N VAL A 44 -5.86 0.43 5.98
CA VAL A 44 -6.81 1.08 5.07
C VAL A 44 -8.03 1.58 5.84
N THR A 45 -8.48 2.79 5.53
CA THR A 45 -9.72 3.35 6.08
C THR A 45 -10.56 4.01 5.00
N ALA A 46 -11.86 3.78 5.05
CA ALA A 46 -12.84 4.38 4.16
C ALA A 46 -14.22 4.42 4.81
N ARG A 47 -15.07 5.33 4.32
CA ARG A 47 -16.41 5.57 4.87
C ARG A 47 -17.45 4.52 4.48
N ARG A 48 -17.23 3.78 3.39
CA ARG A 48 -18.17 2.77 2.91
C ARG A 48 -17.77 1.41 3.46
N GLU A 49 -18.59 0.90 4.37
CA GLU A 49 -18.49 -0.47 4.86
C GLU A 49 -18.83 -1.46 3.73
N GLY A 50 -18.10 -2.56 3.62
CA GLY A 50 -18.31 -3.60 2.61
C GLY A 50 -17.41 -3.55 1.37
N ILE A 51 -16.77 -2.43 1.07
CA ILE A 51 -15.71 -2.35 0.03
C ILE A 51 -14.35 -2.43 0.73
N SER A 52 -13.99 -3.65 1.14
CA SER A 52 -12.64 -3.96 1.61
C SER A 52 -11.77 -4.33 0.40
N CYS A 53 -10.50 -3.92 0.43
CA CYS A 53 -9.54 -4.39 -0.57
C CYS A 53 -9.38 -5.91 -0.39
N PRO A 54 -9.74 -6.74 -1.38
CA PRO A 54 -9.73 -8.21 -1.24
C PRO A 54 -8.32 -8.77 -0.97
N ASP A 55 -7.28 -7.98 -1.29
CA ASP A 55 -5.89 -8.38 -1.18
C ASP A 55 -5.14 -7.64 -0.05
N CYS A 56 -5.85 -7.01 0.89
CA CYS A 56 -5.18 -6.41 2.04
C CYS A 56 -4.79 -7.50 3.05
N PRO A 57 -3.48 -7.69 3.33
CA PRO A 57 -3.01 -8.74 4.24
C PRO A 57 -3.35 -8.46 5.70
N ILE A 58 -3.86 -7.27 6.02
CA ILE A 58 -4.32 -6.88 7.35
C ILE A 58 -5.82 -6.59 7.32
N LYS A 59 -6.59 -7.60 7.70
CA LYS A 59 -7.93 -7.40 8.27
C LYS A 59 -7.79 -7.21 9.77
#